data_AF-A0A850B5J5-F1
#
_entry.id   AF-A0A850B5J5-F1
#
_cell.length_a   1.000
_cell.length_b   1.000
_cell.length_c   1.000
_cell.angle_alpha   90.00
_cell.angle_beta   90.00
_cell.angle_gamma   90.00
#
_symmetry.space_group_name_H-M   'P 1'
#
loop_
_entity.id
_entity.type
_entity.pdbx_description
1 polymer ?
#
loop_
_entity_poly.entity_id
_entity_poly.type
_entity_poly.pdbx_seq_one_letter_code
_entity_poly.pdbx_strand_id
1 'polypeptide(L)'
;MKGTITGTGQQIVRNPTAASLMADIRSGDRALRHRAIVQSTLIGTPLIADLGRALGGDPAIVRAAQEALRRVVHHAARPLAASERRTACRELLKLTDPALPRAARVEALSLLGCVGNADVVPGLAGLLKDPDVAEEARMALARLPGSAARRALAATRTGFANEPAGRYPAASSRS
;
A
#
# COMPACT_ATOMS: atom_id res chain seq x y z
N MET A 1 -5.37 24.59 -52.76
CA MET A 1 -6.43 23.62 -52.42
C MET A 1 -5.78 22.29 -52.04
N LYS A 2 -6.09 21.80 -50.82
CA LYS A 2 -6.01 20.40 -50.35
C LYS A 2 -4.59 19.81 -50.18
N GLY A 3 -4.19 19.23 -49.06
CA GLY A 3 -4.88 18.99 -47.79
C GLY A 3 -3.89 18.32 -46.82
N THR A 4 -3.83 18.84 -45.60
CA THR A 4 -3.05 18.28 -44.49
C THR A 4 -3.72 16.98 -44.05
N ILE A 5 -3.04 15.85 -44.23
CA ILE A 5 -3.53 14.57 -43.70
C ILE A 5 -3.00 14.44 -42.28
N THR A 6 -3.80 14.94 -41.34
CA THR A 6 -3.75 14.59 -39.92
C THR A 6 -4.03 13.09 -39.81
N GLY A 7 -2.98 12.32 -39.55
CA GLY A 7 -3.07 10.89 -39.33
C GLY A 7 -2.29 10.54 -38.07
N THR A 8 -2.90 10.72 -36.91
CA THR A 8 -2.45 10.20 -35.61
C THR A 8 -2.61 8.68 -35.64
N GLY A 9 -1.80 8.02 -36.48
CA GLY A 9 -1.76 6.58 -36.64
C GLY A 9 -1.11 5.95 -35.42
N GLN A 10 -1.89 5.11 -34.72
CA GLN A 10 -1.45 4.04 -33.85
C GLN A 10 -0.15 4.30 -33.07
N GLN A 11 -0.28 4.63 -31.79
CA GLN A 11 0.78 4.28 -30.83
C GLN A 11 0.88 2.75 -30.79
N ILE A 12 1.67 2.22 -31.72
CA ILE A 12 2.21 0.87 -31.73
C ILE A 12 2.71 0.59 -30.32
N VAL A 13 2.22 -0.52 -29.76
CA VAL A 13 2.59 -1.17 -28.50
C VAL A 13 4.03 -0.85 -28.09
N ARG A 14 4.25 0.30 -27.45
CA ARG A 14 5.50 0.54 -26.72
C ARG A 14 5.31 -0.24 -25.44
N ASN A 15 6.14 -1.25 -25.21
CA ASN A 15 6.29 -1.80 -23.86
C ASN A 15 6.54 -0.61 -22.94
N PRO A 16 5.61 -0.29 -22.01
CA PRO A 16 5.80 0.86 -21.16
C PRO A 16 7.07 0.64 -20.34
N THR A 17 7.77 1.72 -20.03
CA THR A 17 8.81 1.70 -18.99
C THR A 17 8.18 2.16 -17.69
N ALA A 18 8.82 1.85 -16.55
CA ALA A 18 8.38 2.39 -15.26
C ALA A 18 8.28 3.92 -15.29
N ALA A 19 9.28 4.58 -15.90
CA ALA A 19 9.32 6.03 -16.04
C ALA A 19 8.17 6.59 -16.88
N SER A 20 7.90 6.02 -18.06
CA SER A 20 6.80 6.49 -18.93
C SER A 20 5.44 6.26 -18.27
N LEU A 21 5.27 5.14 -17.57
CA LEU A 21 4.02 4.84 -16.87
C LEU A 21 3.79 5.81 -15.70
N MET A 22 4.83 6.11 -14.93
CA MET A 22 4.73 7.11 -13.85
C MET A 22 4.46 8.52 -14.37
N ALA A 23 4.99 8.88 -15.55
CA ALA A 23 4.66 10.14 -16.22
C ALA A 23 3.16 10.19 -16.58
N ASP A 24 2.62 9.12 -17.14
CA ASP A 24 1.20 9.02 -17.46
C ASP A 24 0.30 9.05 -16.21
N ILE A 25 0.69 8.39 -15.11
CA ILE A 25 -0.04 8.44 -13.81
C ILE A 25 -0.09 9.87 -13.25
N ARG A 26 0.98 10.65 -13.44
CA ARG A 26 1.07 12.04 -12.99
C ARG A 26 0.46 13.04 -13.97
N SER A 27 0.05 12.59 -15.16
CA SER A 27 -0.54 13.44 -16.17
C SER A 27 -1.86 14.04 -15.70
N GLY A 28 -2.16 15.27 -16.14
CA GLY A 28 -3.49 15.88 -16.01
C GLY A 28 -4.55 15.18 -16.87
N ASP A 29 -4.14 14.43 -17.89
CA ASP A 29 -5.04 13.69 -18.78
C ASP A 29 -5.57 12.40 -18.13
N ARG A 30 -6.89 12.32 -18.00
CA ARG A 30 -7.60 11.16 -17.45
C ARG A 30 -7.38 9.88 -18.27
N ALA A 31 -7.31 9.98 -19.60
CA ALA A 31 -7.12 8.84 -20.48
C ALA A 31 -5.72 8.24 -20.31
N LEU A 32 -4.70 9.09 -20.22
CA LEU A 32 -3.32 8.67 -19.95
C LEU A 32 -3.20 7.99 -18.58
N ARG A 33 -3.80 8.57 -17.52
CA ARG A 33 -3.84 7.93 -16.20
C ARG A 33 -4.53 6.56 -16.25
N HIS A 34 -5.70 6.48 -16.88
CA HIS A 34 -6.44 5.22 -16.97
C HIS A 34 -5.65 4.14 -17.71
N ARG A 35 -5.01 4.49 -18.83
CA ARG A 35 -4.14 3.58 -19.56
C ARG A 35 -2.99 3.07 -18.69
N ALA A 36 -2.31 3.97 -18.00
CA ALA A 36 -1.19 3.63 -17.13
C ALA A 36 -1.60 2.70 -15.98
N ILE A 37 -2.78 2.93 -15.38
CA ILE A 37 -3.36 2.02 -14.38
C ILE A 37 -3.50 0.60 -14.94
N VAL A 38 -4.11 0.45 -16.11
CA VAL A 38 -4.34 -0.86 -16.74
C VAL A 38 -3.02 -1.54 -17.09
N GLN A 39 -2.04 -0.78 -17.56
CA GLN A 39 -0.73 -1.30 -17.98
C GLN A 39 0.25 -1.53 -16.83
N SER A 40 -0.06 -1.09 -15.61
CA SER A 40 0.84 -1.17 -14.45
C SER A 40 1.36 -2.60 -14.17
N THR A 41 0.52 -3.61 -14.40
CA THR A 41 0.89 -5.03 -14.21
C THR A 41 1.93 -5.54 -15.21
N LEU A 42 2.10 -4.88 -16.37
CA LEU A 42 3.14 -5.23 -17.34
C LEU A 42 4.55 -4.94 -16.81
N ILE A 43 4.67 -3.98 -15.88
CA ILE A 43 5.93 -3.67 -15.19
C ILE A 43 6.01 -4.46 -13.88
N GLY A 44 4.92 -4.49 -13.12
CA GLY A 44 4.82 -5.25 -11.88
C GLY A 44 5.57 -4.60 -10.71
N THR A 45 6.19 -5.43 -9.87
CA THR A 45 6.75 -5.03 -8.57
C THR A 45 7.74 -3.86 -8.57
N PRO A 46 8.53 -3.59 -9.63
CA PRO A 46 9.39 -2.39 -9.68
C PRO A 46 8.64 -1.06 -9.53
N LEU A 47 7.34 -1.00 -9.84
CA LEU A 47 6.54 0.22 -9.70
C LEU A 47 6.13 0.56 -8.26
N ILE A 48 6.18 -0.39 -7.32
CA ILE A 48 5.57 -0.24 -5.99
C ILE A 48 6.12 0.97 -5.25
N ALA A 49 7.44 1.18 -5.27
CA ALA A 49 8.08 2.31 -4.60
C ALA A 49 7.62 3.66 -5.16
N ASP A 50 7.57 3.81 -6.49
CA ASP A 50 7.22 5.07 -7.14
C ASP A 50 5.73 5.39 -7.03
N LEU A 51 4.88 4.37 -7.10
CA LEU A 51 3.45 4.51 -6.85
C LEU A 51 3.19 4.91 -5.40
N GLY A 52 3.89 4.29 -4.44
CA GLY A 52 3.80 4.65 -3.02
C GLY A 52 4.16 6.12 -2.76
N ARG A 53 5.24 6.62 -3.37
CA ARG A 53 5.63 8.04 -3.26
C ARG A 53 4.59 8.99 -3.86
N ALA A 54 3.85 8.57 -4.88
CA ALA A 54 2.81 9.39 -5.50
C ALA A 54 1.54 9.56 -4.62
N LEU A 55 1.45 8.86 -3.48
CA LEU A 55 0.30 8.91 -2.58
C LEU A 55 0.26 10.14 -1.66
N GLY A 56 1.25 11.03 -1.72
CA GLY A 56 1.28 12.29 -0.97
C GLY A 56 0.89 13.53 -1.77
N GLY A 57 0.42 13.38 -3.01
CA GLY A 57 0.25 14.49 -3.95
C GLY A 57 -1.21 14.88 -4.24
N ASP A 58 -1.43 15.36 -5.47
CA ASP A 58 -2.73 15.76 -5.99
C ASP A 58 -3.77 14.61 -5.93
N PRO A 59 -5.04 14.87 -5.54
CA PRO A 59 -6.05 13.82 -5.36
C PRO A 59 -6.30 12.95 -6.60
N ALA A 60 -6.18 13.48 -7.82
CA ALA A 60 -6.36 12.69 -9.04
C ALA A 60 -5.16 11.76 -9.29
N ILE A 61 -3.95 12.22 -9.00
CA ILE A 61 -2.72 11.42 -9.05
C ILE A 61 -2.76 10.34 -7.97
N VAL A 62 -3.14 10.70 -6.73
CA VAL A 62 -3.25 9.76 -5.60
C VAL A 62 -4.19 8.63 -5.96
N ARG A 63 -5.41 8.91 -6.44
CA ARG A 63 -6.37 7.87 -6.84
C ARG A 63 -5.83 6.94 -7.93
N ALA A 64 -5.15 7.51 -8.93
CA ALA A 64 -4.56 6.71 -10.00
C ALA A 64 -3.42 5.82 -9.49
N ALA A 65 -2.55 6.37 -8.63
CA ALA A 65 -1.44 5.65 -8.03
C ALA A 65 -1.91 4.54 -7.08
N GLN A 66 -2.95 4.77 -6.26
CA GLN A 66 -3.54 3.75 -5.39
C GLN A 66 -4.08 2.58 -6.22
N GLU A 67 -4.85 2.87 -7.27
CA GLU A 67 -5.42 1.83 -8.11
C GLU A 67 -4.36 1.02 -8.86
N ALA A 68 -3.35 1.70 -9.43
CA ALA A 68 -2.21 1.03 -10.05
C ALA A 68 -1.43 0.16 -9.04
N LEU A 69 -1.22 0.67 -7.81
CA LEU A 69 -0.51 -0.05 -6.76
C LEU A 69 -1.26 -1.33 -6.36
N ARG A 70 -2.57 -1.24 -6.14
CA ARG A 70 -3.44 -2.39 -5.85
C ARG A 70 -3.34 -3.44 -6.94
N ARG A 71 -3.48 -3.03 -8.21
CA ARG A 71 -3.39 -3.94 -9.37
C ARG A 71 -2.05 -4.66 -9.44
N VAL A 72 -0.94 -3.93 -9.29
CA VAL A 72 0.41 -4.51 -9.29
C VAL A 72 0.57 -5.53 -8.16
N VAL A 73 0.15 -5.17 -6.95
CA VAL A 73 0.32 -6.03 -5.76
C VAL A 73 -0.55 -7.28 -5.85
N HIS A 74 -1.82 -7.16 -6.25
CA HIS A 74 -2.69 -8.31 -6.44
C HIS A 74 -2.19 -9.22 -7.57
N HIS A 75 -1.68 -8.64 -8.67
CA HIS A 75 -1.06 -9.42 -9.75
C HIS A 75 0.17 -10.19 -9.27
N ALA A 76 1.04 -9.56 -8.46
CA ALA A 76 2.21 -10.21 -7.86
C ALA A 76 1.83 -11.34 -6.87
N ALA A 77 0.61 -11.31 -6.33
CA ALA A 77 0.10 -12.29 -5.38
C ALA A 77 -0.71 -13.45 -6.01
N ARG A 78 -0.74 -13.55 -7.34
CA ARG A 78 -1.42 -14.63 -8.06
C ARG A 78 -0.86 -16.03 -7.70
N PRO A 79 -1.65 -17.11 -7.86
CA PRO A 79 -1.16 -18.47 -7.64
C PRO A 79 0.15 -18.73 -8.40
N LEU A 80 1.06 -19.49 -7.77
CA LEU A 80 2.39 -19.84 -8.29
C LEU A 80 3.40 -18.68 -8.45
N ALA A 81 3.05 -17.43 -8.15
CA ALA A 81 3.96 -16.28 -8.21
C ALA A 81 4.64 -15.96 -6.87
N ALA A 82 5.05 -16.97 -6.11
CA ALA A 82 5.53 -16.81 -4.73
C ALA A 82 6.75 -15.85 -4.61
N SER A 83 7.65 -15.84 -5.61
CA SER A 83 8.80 -14.94 -5.65
C SER A 83 8.41 -13.47 -5.85
N GLU A 84 7.46 -13.22 -6.77
CA GLU A 84 6.93 -11.87 -7.00
C GLU A 84 6.16 -11.36 -5.79
N ARG A 85 5.32 -12.21 -5.17
CA ARG A 85 4.61 -11.86 -3.94
C ARG A 85 5.58 -11.46 -2.83
N ARG A 86 6.67 -12.21 -2.64
CA ARG A 86 7.70 -11.89 -1.64
C ARG A 86 8.37 -10.56 -1.95
N THR A 87 8.66 -10.30 -3.23
CA THR A 87 9.22 -9.01 -3.68
C THR A 87 8.25 -7.86 -3.40
N ALA A 88 6.96 -8.02 -3.74
CA ALA A 88 5.93 -7.04 -3.46
C ALA A 88 5.81 -6.74 -1.96
N CYS A 89 5.77 -7.78 -1.12
CA CYS A 89 5.72 -7.63 0.34
C CYS A 89 6.93 -6.85 0.88
N ARG A 90 8.13 -7.12 0.37
CA ARG A 90 9.35 -6.38 0.77
C ARG A 90 9.26 -4.91 0.38
N GLU A 91 8.83 -4.60 -0.83
CA GLU A 91 8.68 -3.20 -1.26
C GLU A 91 7.56 -2.48 -0.49
N LEU A 92 6.45 -3.16 -0.19
CA LEU A 92 5.37 -2.61 0.65
C LEU A 92 5.85 -2.33 2.08
N LEU A 93 6.69 -3.18 2.67
CA LEU A 93 7.27 -2.89 3.99
C LEU A 93 8.11 -1.61 3.98
N LYS A 94 8.85 -1.33 2.91
CA LYS A 94 9.58 -0.05 2.78
C LYS A 94 8.63 1.14 2.71
N LEU A 95 7.41 0.96 2.20
CA LEU A 95 6.40 2.03 2.16
C LEU A 95 5.80 2.36 3.53
N THR A 96 6.12 1.60 4.58
CA THR A 96 5.69 1.88 5.96
C THR A 96 6.59 2.87 6.69
N ASP A 97 7.70 3.28 6.06
CA ASP A 97 8.66 4.25 6.59
C ASP A 97 7.98 5.57 7.02
N PRO A 98 8.25 6.08 8.24
CA PRO A 98 7.68 7.34 8.74
C PRO A 98 7.99 8.58 7.87
N ALA A 99 9.06 8.56 7.07
CA ALA A 99 9.40 9.64 6.14
C ALA A 99 8.43 9.72 4.94
N LEU A 100 7.63 8.68 4.70
CA LEU A 100 6.64 8.66 3.64
C LEU A 100 5.28 9.21 4.10
N PRO A 101 4.46 9.73 3.16
CA PRO A 101 3.13 10.23 3.48
C PRO A 101 2.28 9.17 4.19
N ARG A 102 1.51 9.57 5.21
CA ARG A 102 0.62 8.65 5.95
C ARG A 102 -0.28 7.83 5.03
N ALA A 103 -0.80 8.42 3.95
CA ALA A 103 -1.60 7.73 2.95
C ALA A 103 -0.86 6.54 2.30
N ALA A 104 0.44 6.68 2.04
CA ALA A 104 1.27 5.61 1.51
C ALA A 104 1.43 4.47 2.52
N ARG A 105 1.71 4.83 3.77
CA ARG A 105 1.91 3.88 4.87
C ARG A 105 0.65 3.06 5.13
N VAL A 106 -0.51 3.72 5.21
CA VAL A 106 -1.83 3.09 5.40
C VAL A 106 -2.18 2.15 4.24
N GLU A 107 -2.00 2.61 3.00
CA GLU A 107 -2.28 1.78 1.82
C GLU A 107 -1.36 0.55 1.78
N ALA A 108 -0.08 0.72 2.11
CA ALA A 108 0.88 -0.38 2.17
C ALA A 108 0.50 -1.41 3.24
N LEU A 109 0.10 -0.97 4.44
CA LEU A 109 -0.35 -1.86 5.52
C LEU A 109 -1.62 -2.62 5.14
N SER A 110 -2.59 -1.94 4.51
CA SER A 110 -3.80 -2.58 4.00
C SER A 110 -3.45 -3.70 3.01
N LEU A 111 -2.57 -3.41 2.04
CA LEU A 111 -2.12 -4.36 1.03
C LEU A 111 -1.33 -5.53 1.64
N LEU A 112 -0.44 -5.27 2.59
CA LEU A 112 0.28 -6.31 3.34
C LEU A 112 -0.69 -7.25 4.06
N GLY A 113 -1.79 -6.75 4.62
CA GLY A 113 -2.84 -7.59 5.21
C GLY A 113 -3.57 -8.47 4.19
N CYS A 114 -3.61 -8.08 2.91
CA CYS A 114 -4.27 -8.84 1.85
C CYS A 114 -3.37 -9.90 1.21
N VAL A 115 -2.10 -9.57 0.98
CA VAL A 115 -1.18 -10.44 0.20
C VAL A 115 -0.01 -11.01 1.00
N GLY A 116 0.18 -10.53 2.24
CA GLY A 116 1.28 -10.93 3.10
C GLY A 116 1.16 -12.38 3.57
N ASN A 117 2.29 -12.89 4.06
CA ASN A 117 2.41 -14.21 4.68
C ASN A 117 3.17 -14.10 6.01
N ALA A 118 3.63 -15.21 6.56
CA ALA A 118 4.41 -15.21 7.81
C ALA A 118 5.67 -14.32 7.74
N ASP A 119 6.25 -14.09 6.56
CA ASP A 119 7.50 -13.34 6.39
C ASP A 119 7.36 -11.85 6.72
N VAL A 120 6.15 -11.29 6.63
CA VAL A 120 5.91 -9.86 6.91
C VAL A 120 5.56 -9.58 8.37
N VAL A 121 5.28 -10.63 9.16
CA VAL A 121 4.84 -10.50 10.56
C VAL A 121 5.81 -9.70 11.42
N PRO A 122 7.15 -9.92 11.37
CA PRO A 122 8.08 -9.14 12.19
C PRO A 122 8.04 -7.64 11.88
N GLY A 123 7.95 -7.28 10.60
CA GLY A 123 7.85 -5.88 10.17
C GLY A 123 6.57 -5.21 10.66
N LEU A 124 5.43 -5.89 10.51
CA LEU A 124 4.14 -5.38 11.00
C LEU A 124 4.09 -5.29 12.54
N ALA A 125 4.70 -6.25 13.24
CA ALA A 125 4.75 -6.23 14.70
C ALA A 125 5.55 -5.03 15.24
N GLY A 126 6.62 -4.63 14.55
CA GLY A 126 7.39 -3.44 14.90
C GLY A 126 6.56 -2.15 14.84
N LEU A 127 5.57 -2.08 13.95
CA LEU A 127 4.71 -0.92 13.75
C LEU A 127 3.56 -0.82 14.77
N LEU A 128 3.35 -1.82 15.63
CA LEU A 128 2.31 -1.77 16.67
C LEU A 128 2.56 -0.72 17.74
N LYS A 129 3.77 -0.16 17.81
CA LYS A 129 4.16 0.93 18.70
C LYS A 129 4.18 2.30 18.01
N ASP A 130 3.94 2.34 16.71
CA ASP A 130 3.96 3.57 15.93
C ASP A 130 2.61 4.29 16.07
N PRO A 131 2.56 5.48 16.69
CA PRO A 131 1.28 6.15 16.98
C PRO A 131 0.48 6.51 15.71
N ASP A 132 1.13 6.64 14.55
CA ASP A 132 0.44 7.07 13.33
C ASP A 132 -0.27 5.92 12.61
N VAL A 133 0.22 4.69 12.78
CA VAL A 133 -0.19 3.51 11.98
C VAL A 133 -0.38 2.22 12.80
N ALA A 134 -0.34 2.29 14.13
CA ALA A 134 -0.49 1.10 14.98
C ALA A 134 -1.81 0.36 14.75
N GLU A 135 -2.91 1.08 14.49
CA GLU A 135 -4.21 0.47 14.17
C GLU A 135 -4.15 -0.29 12.85
N GLU A 136 -3.63 0.35 11.80
CA GLU A 136 -3.50 -0.26 10.48
C GLU A 136 -2.56 -1.48 10.51
N ALA A 137 -1.48 -1.42 11.29
CA ALA A 137 -0.58 -2.55 11.50
C ALA A 137 -1.29 -3.71 12.22
N ARG A 138 -2.11 -3.41 13.24
CA ARG A 138 -2.91 -4.41 13.94
C ARG A 138 -3.93 -5.07 13.01
N MET A 139 -4.65 -4.28 12.22
CA MET A 139 -5.60 -4.76 11.22
C MET A 139 -4.91 -5.64 10.17
N ALA A 140 -3.72 -5.25 9.70
CA ALA A 140 -2.95 -6.03 8.75
C ALA A 140 -2.56 -7.39 9.34
N LEU A 141 -2.01 -7.42 10.57
CA LEU A 141 -1.69 -8.67 11.28
C LEU A 141 -2.91 -9.56 11.49
N ALA A 142 -4.06 -8.99 11.84
CA ALA A 142 -5.29 -9.75 12.07
C ALA A 142 -5.80 -10.48 10.83
N ARG A 143 -5.47 -9.99 9.63
CA ARG A 143 -5.83 -10.64 8.35
C ARG A 143 -4.87 -11.76 7.95
N LEU A 144 -3.66 -11.79 8.50
CA LEU A 144 -2.66 -12.78 8.12
C LEU A 144 -3.00 -14.17 8.68
N PRO A 145 -2.89 -15.23 7.86
CA PRO A 145 -3.06 -16.59 8.35
C PRO A 145 -1.87 -17.02 9.22
N GLY A 146 -2.13 -17.91 10.16
CA GLY A 146 -1.11 -18.61 10.93
C GLY A 146 -0.89 -18.13 12.37
N SER A 147 -0.14 -18.91 13.13
CA SER A 147 0.07 -18.69 14.56
C SER A 147 1.04 -17.55 14.87
N ALA A 148 1.94 -17.20 13.95
CA ALA A 148 2.91 -16.11 14.13
C ALA A 148 2.22 -14.75 14.30
N ALA A 149 1.26 -14.42 13.43
CA ALA A 149 0.50 -13.17 13.53
C ALA A 149 -0.35 -13.10 14.81
N ARG A 150 -0.99 -14.22 15.18
CA ARG A 150 -1.73 -14.32 16.45
C ARG A 150 -0.85 -14.07 17.68
N ARG A 151 0.36 -14.64 17.69
CA ARG A 151 1.33 -14.39 18.77
C ARG A 151 1.77 -12.93 18.82
N ALA A 152 2.05 -12.32 17.67
CA ALA A 152 2.42 -10.91 17.59
C ALA A 152 1.33 -10.00 18.17
N LEU A 153 0.06 -10.27 17.85
CA LEU A 153 -1.08 -9.56 18.43
C LEU A 153 -1.20 -9.78 19.95
N ALA A 154 -1.10 -11.03 20.41
CA ALA A 154 -1.21 -11.37 21.83
C ALA A 154 -0.13 -10.69 22.69
N ALA A 155 1.09 -10.54 22.17
CA ALA A 155 2.20 -9.87 22.85
C ALA A 155 1.93 -8.38 23.14
N THR A 156 1.03 -7.72 22.40
CA THR A 156 0.63 -6.33 22.71
C THR A 156 -0.34 -6.25 23.88
N ARG A 157 -1.20 -7.26 24.07
CA ARG A 157 -2.18 -7.33 25.18
C ARG A 157 -1.53 -7.50 26.55
N THR A 158 -0.39 -8.19 26.62
CA THR A 158 0.36 -8.33 27.87
C THR A 158 1.01 -7.03 28.33
N GLY A 159 1.13 -6.01 27.46
CA GLY A 159 1.55 -4.66 27.84
C GLY A 159 0.44 -3.86 28.54
N PHE A 160 -0.82 -4.02 28.11
CA PHE A 160 -1.98 -3.37 28.73
C PHE A 160 -2.36 -3.96 30.10
N ALA A 161 -1.97 -5.22 30.37
CA ALA A 161 -2.21 -5.86 31.67
C ALA A 161 -1.30 -5.33 32.80
N ASN A 162 -0.36 -4.42 32.50
CA ASN A 162 0.55 -3.80 33.48
C ASN A 162 0.20 -2.34 33.82
N GLU A 163 -0.99 -1.87 33.40
CA GLU A 163 -1.54 -0.60 33.88
C GLU A 163 -2.30 -0.86 35.19
N PRO A 164 -1.90 -0.30 36.35
CA PRO A 164 -2.65 -0.50 37.58
C PRO A 164 -4.05 0.09 37.40
N ALA A 165 -5.07 -0.75 37.54
CA ALA A 165 -6.47 -0.35 37.56
C ALA A 165 -6.68 0.71 38.65
N GLY A 166 -6.63 1.99 38.27
CA GLY A 166 -6.49 3.03 39.29
C GLY A 166 -6.62 4.46 38.78
N ARG A 167 -7.71 4.80 38.09
CA ARG A 167 -8.39 6.11 38.24
C ARG A 167 -9.68 6.18 37.42
N TYR A 168 -10.78 5.68 37.98
CA TYR A 168 -12.06 6.35 37.76
C TYR A 168 -12.23 7.35 38.92
N PRO A 169 -12.37 8.66 38.65
CA PRO A 169 -12.72 9.59 39.72
C PRO A 169 -14.11 9.23 40.23
N ALA A 170 -14.21 8.98 41.54
CA ALA A 170 -15.47 8.72 42.22
C ALA A 170 -16.44 9.87 41.92
N ALA A 171 -17.62 9.51 41.40
CA ALA A 171 -18.72 10.43 41.23
C ALA A 171 -19.05 11.07 42.60
N SER A 172 -18.94 12.39 42.68
CA SER A 172 -19.32 13.15 43.86
C SER A 172 -20.81 12.96 44.12
N SER A 173 -21.15 12.21 45.18
CA SER A 173 -22.47 12.23 45.79
C SER A 173 -22.70 13.62 46.37
N ARG A 174 -23.56 14.41 45.73
CA ARG A 174 -24.14 15.60 46.36
C ARG A 174 -25.32 15.15 47.21
N SER A 175 -25.19 15.39 48.51
CA SER A 175 -26.29 15.46 49.48
C SER A 175 -27.18 16.66 49.20
#